data_AF-A0A916QP20-F1
#
_entry.id   AF-A0A916QP20-F1
#
_cell.length_a   1.000
_cell.length_b   1.000
_cell.length_c   1.000
_cell.angle_alpha   90.00
_cell.angle_beta   90.00
_cell.angle_gamma   90.00
#
_symmetry.space_group_name_H-M   'P 1'
#
loop_
_entity.id
_entity.type
_entity.pdbx_description
1 polymer ?
#
loop_
_entity_poly.entity_id
_entity_poly.type
_entity_poly.pdbx_seq_one_letter_code
_entity_poly.pdbx_strand_id
1 'polypeptide(L)'
;MRVMIPIAAGIALTIWLDSYLNQVISQLKNGLNFPQIIYLGCTTLLFVILSIIPFSQDLTIDNQFYVKGKEIELYEYLLEQPKNTLIASISKESDNIPTFAQRSTLVAQEYSLPYHTEYYAQFSQRAKDLIQAQYTSNPEEVNNFIQKYGIDFWLLDLTAYNPRYVADKELIRQYDLAEIIIYQLEQNMIPALSVTIENCTVLTSKRIVLLPTSCIQNELMKFTQISG
;
A
#
# COMPACT_ATOMS: atom_id res chain seq x y z
N MET A 1 -2.77 18.67 21.69
CA MET A 1 -4.21 18.44 21.95
C MET A 1 -4.75 17.09 21.47
N ARG A 2 -4.35 16.57 20.29
CA ARG A 2 -4.94 15.35 19.69
C ARG A 2 -4.82 14.06 20.54
N VAL A 3 -3.82 13.95 21.42
CA VAL A 3 -3.60 12.76 22.27
C VAL A 3 -4.30 12.86 23.63
N MET A 4 -4.64 14.06 24.12
CA MET A 4 -5.27 14.20 25.45
C MET A 4 -6.75 13.80 25.46
N ILE A 5 -7.46 14.03 24.37
CA ILE A 5 -8.87 13.64 24.22
C ILE A 5 -9.06 12.13 24.33
N PRO A 6 -8.32 11.27 23.59
CA PRO A 6 -8.49 9.83 23.71
C PRO A 6 -8.07 9.28 25.09
N ILE A 7 -7.06 9.88 25.73
CA ILE A 7 -6.67 9.47 27.10
C ILE A 7 -7.77 9.82 28.10
N ALA A 8 -8.29 11.05 28.07
CA ALA A 8 -9.37 11.48 28.96
C ALA A 8 -10.65 10.67 28.73
N ALA A 9 -11.00 10.39 27.46
CA ALA A 9 -12.13 9.54 27.12
C ALA A 9 -11.94 8.10 27.62
N GLY A 10 -10.73 7.55 27.51
CA GLY A 10 -10.39 6.23 28.04
C GLY A 10 -10.57 6.16 29.56
N ILE A 11 -10.07 7.15 30.30
CA ILE A 11 -10.22 7.23 31.75
C ILE A 11 -11.70 7.34 32.14
N ALA A 12 -12.45 8.25 31.51
CA ALA A 12 -13.87 8.44 31.78
C ALA A 12 -14.68 7.16 31.51
N LEU A 13 -14.36 6.46 30.41
CA LEU A 13 -14.99 5.19 30.05
C LEU A 13 -14.67 4.10 31.09
N THR A 14 -13.42 3.99 31.56
CA THR A 14 -13.07 3.01 32.60
C THR A 14 -13.80 3.26 33.92
N ILE A 15 -13.94 4.51 34.35
CA ILE A 15 -14.68 4.86 35.58
C ILE A 15 -16.18 4.56 35.42
N TRP A 16 -16.76 4.91 34.28
CA TRP A 16 -18.16 4.62 33.99
C TRP A 16 -18.42 3.11 33.99
N LEU A 17 -17.53 2.33 33.38
CA LEU A 17 -17.64 0.89 33.28
C LEU A 17 -17.48 0.21 34.65
N ASP A 18 -16.56 0.66 35.49
CA ASP A 18 -16.41 0.18 36.88
C ASP A 18 -17.65 0.48 37.73
N SER A 19 -18.16 1.71 37.67
CA SER A 19 -19.39 2.10 38.38
C SER A 19 -20.59 1.27 37.92
N TYR A 20 -20.72 1.03 36.62
CA TYR A 20 -21.79 0.22 36.05
C TYR A 20 -21.68 -1.23 36.53
N LEU A 21 -20.50 -1.85 36.43
CA LEU A 21 -20.27 -3.23 36.88
C LEU A 21 -20.57 -3.41 38.37
N ASN A 22 -20.12 -2.49 39.22
CA ASN A 22 -20.38 -2.53 40.65
C ASN A 22 -21.88 -2.43 40.97
N GLN A 23 -22.60 -1.59 40.24
CA GLN A 23 -24.06 -1.47 40.37
C GLN A 23 -24.78 -2.75 39.92
N VAL A 24 -24.35 -3.37 38.82
CA VAL A 24 -24.89 -4.64 38.34
C VAL A 24 -24.65 -5.78 39.33
N ILE A 25 -23.43 -5.88 39.88
CA ILE A 25 -23.07 -6.89 40.89
C ILE A 25 -23.91 -6.70 42.16
N SER A 26 -24.13 -5.46 42.60
CA SER A 26 -24.98 -5.16 43.76
C SER A 26 -26.45 -5.53 43.51
N GLN A 27 -26.98 -5.28 42.32
CA GLN A 27 -28.36 -5.64 41.98
C GLN A 27 -28.56 -7.15 41.87
N LEU A 28 -27.58 -7.88 41.33
CA LEU A 28 -27.58 -9.35 41.32
C LEU A 28 -27.60 -9.95 42.72
N LYS A 29 -26.86 -9.37 43.67
CA LYS A 29 -26.80 -9.82 45.08
C LYS A 29 -28.10 -9.56 45.84
N ASN A 30 -28.80 -8.47 45.55
CA ASN A 30 -30.02 -8.06 46.27
C ASN A 30 -31.32 -8.60 45.65
N GLY A 31 -31.20 -9.40 44.58
CA GLY A 31 -32.35 -9.84 43.77
C GLY A 31 -32.77 -8.78 42.74
N LEU A 32 -33.15 -9.24 41.56
CA LEU A 32 -33.52 -8.39 40.43
C LEU A 32 -35.04 -8.26 40.32
N ASN A 33 -35.54 -7.03 40.20
CA ASN A 33 -36.93 -6.77 39.83
C ASN A 33 -37.12 -6.91 38.31
N PHE A 34 -38.32 -7.26 37.86
CA PHE A 34 -38.65 -7.44 36.44
C PHE A 34 -38.15 -6.32 35.49
N PRO A 35 -38.33 -5.01 35.78
CA PRO A 35 -37.82 -3.94 34.90
C PRO A 35 -36.28 -3.89 34.82
N GLN A 36 -35.57 -4.27 35.88
CA GLN A 36 -34.11 -4.30 35.90
C GLN A 36 -33.56 -5.41 35.01
N ILE A 37 -34.22 -6.57 35.00
CA ILE A 37 -33.88 -7.70 34.11
C ILE A 37 -33.97 -7.27 32.65
N ILE A 38 -35.03 -6.55 32.26
CA ILE A 38 -35.20 -6.05 30.89
C ILE A 38 -34.10 -5.06 30.54
N TYR A 39 -33.79 -4.09 31.41
CA TYR A 39 -32.74 -3.10 31.15
C TYR A 39 -31.35 -3.73 31.00
N LEU A 40 -30.99 -4.66 31.89
CA LEU A 40 -29.75 -5.44 31.82
C LEU A 40 -29.70 -6.31 30.56
N GLY A 41 -30.81 -6.95 30.19
CA GLY A 41 -30.92 -7.74 28.97
C GLY A 41 -30.71 -6.90 27.71
N CYS A 42 -31.37 -5.75 27.61
CA CYS A 42 -31.23 -4.86 26.45
C CYS A 42 -29.82 -4.26 26.34
N THR A 43 -29.20 -3.85 27.45
CA THR A 43 -27.84 -3.27 27.44
C THR A 43 -26.78 -4.31 27.08
N THR A 44 -26.86 -5.52 27.65
CA THR A 44 -25.97 -6.63 27.31
C THR A 44 -26.15 -7.05 25.85
N LEU A 45 -27.40 -7.17 25.37
CA LEU A 45 -27.69 -7.50 23.98
C LEU A 45 -27.13 -6.44 23.02
N LEU A 46 -27.33 -5.15 23.31
CA LEU A 46 -26.78 -4.05 22.49
C LEU A 46 -25.25 -4.10 22.44
N PHE A 47 -24.60 -4.34 23.59
CA PHE A 47 -23.15 -4.45 23.67
C PHE A 47 -22.61 -5.64 22.85
N VAL A 48 -23.28 -6.79 22.92
CA VAL A 48 -22.94 -7.98 22.14
C VAL A 48 -23.12 -7.72 20.65
N ILE A 49 -24.23 -7.11 20.24
CA ILE A 49 -24.50 -6.76 18.83
C ILE A 49 -23.40 -5.81 18.32
N LEU A 50 -23.11 -4.72 19.03
CA LEU A 50 -22.09 -3.75 18.64
C LEU A 50 -20.68 -4.36 18.59
N SER A 51 -20.39 -5.34 19.44
CA SER A 51 -19.10 -6.04 19.46
C SER A 51 -18.95 -7.05 18.31
N ILE A 52 -20.05 -7.65 17.83
CA ILE A 52 -20.02 -8.67 16.76
C ILE A 52 -19.95 -8.02 15.37
N ILE A 53 -20.61 -6.88 15.16
CA ILE A 53 -20.67 -6.17 13.86
C ILE A 53 -19.29 -5.97 13.19
N PRO A 54 -18.20 -5.55 13.88
CA PRO A 54 -16.91 -5.36 13.21
C PRO A 54 -16.23 -6.67 12.77
N PHE A 55 -16.65 -7.83 13.30
CA PHE A 55 -16.08 -9.14 12.96
C PHE A 55 -16.87 -9.91 11.91
N SER A 56 -18.12 -9.54 11.66
CA SER A 56 -18.98 -10.17 10.67
C SER A 56 -18.76 -9.56 9.29
N GLN A 57 -18.04 -10.27 8.43
CA GLN A 57 -17.77 -9.88 7.04
C GLN A 57 -19.04 -9.72 6.18
N ASP A 58 -20.15 -10.36 6.59
CA ASP A 58 -21.44 -10.32 5.87
C ASP A 58 -22.40 -9.22 6.38
N LEU A 59 -22.18 -8.68 7.60
CA LEU A 59 -23.00 -7.57 8.13
C LEU A 59 -22.30 -6.22 8.00
N THR A 60 -21.04 -6.21 7.59
CA THR A 60 -20.33 -4.98 7.22
C THR A 60 -20.96 -4.41 5.96
N ILE A 61 -21.43 -3.16 6.05
CA ILE A 61 -22.06 -2.40 4.98
C ILE A 61 -21.15 -2.42 3.73
N ASP A 62 -21.74 -2.68 2.56
CA ASP A 62 -21.14 -2.54 1.22
C ASP A 62 -20.73 -1.08 0.95
N ASN A 63 -19.75 -0.54 1.68
CA ASN A 63 -19.11 0.75 1.42
C ASN A 63 -17.89 1.07 2.30
N GLN A 64 -17.30 0.08 2.99
CA GLN A 64 -16.15 0.33 3.88
C GLN A 64 -14.80 0.51 3.15
N PHE A 65 -14.81 0.68 1.83
CA PHE A 65 -13.60 0.83 1.00
C PHE A 65 -12.53 -0.28 1.18
N TYR A 66 -12.88 -1.41 1.81
CA TYR A 66 -11.97 -2.54 1.96
C TYR A 66 -11.60 -3.11 0.58
N VAL A 67 -10.31 -3.04 0.26
CA VAL A 67 -9.78 -3.58 -0.98
C VAL A 67 -9.45 -5.06 -0.78
N LYS A 68 -10.08 -5.93 -1.56
CA LYS A 68 -9.64 -7.32 -1.70
C LYS A 68 -8.44 -7.35 -2.65
N GLY A 69 -7.31 -7.88 -2.20
CA GLY A 69 -6.13 -8.08 -3.03
C GLY A 69 -6.46 -9.00 -4.22
N LYS A 70 -6.13 -8.55 -5.44
CA LYS A 70 -6.51 -9.24 -6.68
C LYS A 70 -5.37 -10.04 -7.30
N GLU A 71 -4.13 -9.78 -6.88
CA GLU A 71 -2.91 -10.40 -7.42
C GLU A 71 -2.39 -11.45 -6.42
N ILE A 72 -3.16 -12.52 -6.19
CA ILE A 72 -2.83 -13.55 -5.18
C ILE A 72 -1.45 -14.16 -5.43
N GLU A 73 -1.17 -14.52 -6.70
CA GLU A 73 0.12 -15.10 -7.12
C GLU A 73 1.30 -14.16 -6.80
N LEU A 74 1.13 -12.84 -6.98
CA LEU A 74 2.15 -11.85 -6.62
C LEU A 74 2.44 -11.91 -5.12
N TYR A 75 1.40 -11.92 -4.29
CA TYR A 75 1.58 -11.87 -2.85
C TYR A 75 2.22 -13.16 -2.32
N GLU A 76 1.78 -14.32 -2.82
CA GLU A 76 2.37 -15.62 -2.47
C GLU A 76 3.85 -15.68 -2.85
N TYR A 77 4.21 -15.25 -4.06
CA TYR A 77 5.61 -15.18 -4.49
C TYR A 77 6.45 -14.24 -3.61
N LEU A 78 5.93 -13.06 -3.28
CA LEU A 78 6.63 -12.08 -2.45
C LEU A 78 6.73 -12.52 -0.98
N LEU A 79 5.78 -13.32 -0.48
CA LEU A 79 5.82 -13.90 0.87
C LEU A 79 6.99 -14.88 1.07
N GLU A 80 7.49 -15.49 -0.01
CA GLU A 80 8.65 -16.39 0.03
C GLU A 80 10.00 -15.64 0.00
N GLN A 81 10.01 -14.36 -0.37
CA GLN A 81 11.23 -13.55 -0.47
C GLN A 81 11.80 -13.17 0.91
N PRO A 82 13.04 -12.70 1.05
CA PRO A 82 13.53 -12.17 2.32
C PRO A 82 12.67 -11.02 2.89
N LYS A 83 12.57 -10.90 4.22
CA LYS A 83 11.74 -9.86 4.86
C LYS A 83 12.19 -8.43 4.55
N ASN A 84 13.47 -8.24 4.26
CA ASN A 84 14.06 -6.97 3.88
C ASN A 84 13.90 -6.64 2.39
N THR A 85 13.18 -7.45 1.63
CA THR A 85 12.93 -7.20 0.20
C THR A 85 12.20 -5.87 0.00
N LEU A 86 12.76 -5.04 -0.87
CA LEU A 86 12.24 -3.73 -1.25
C LEU A 86 11.78 -3.72 -2.71
N ILE A 87 10.51 -3.37 -2.92
CA ILE A 87 9.87 -3.33 -4.23
C ILE A 87 9.72 -1.88 -4.71
N ALA A 88 10.16 -1.61 -5.93
CA ALA A 88 9.89 -0.37 -6.66
C ALA A 88 8.66 -0.54 -7.56
N SER A 89 7.67 0.36 -7.47
CA SER A 89 6.51 0.32 -8.35
C SER A 89 5.73 1.63 -8.38
N ILE A 90 5.18 1.95 -9.55
CA ILE A 90 4.16 2.99 -9.75
C ILE A 90 2.74 2.38 -9.80
N SER A 91 2.64 1.04 -9.80
CA SER A 91 1.34 0.37 -9.81
C SER A 91 0.56 0.70 -8.54
N LYS A 92 -0.77 0.80 -8.67
CA LYS A 92 -1.66 0.89 -7.49
C LYS A 92 -1.56 -0.38 -6.63
N GLU A 93 -1.10 -1.49 -7.22
CA GLU A 93 -0.86 -2.73 -6.49
C GLU A 93 0.22 -2.58 -5.40
N SER A 94 1.09 -1.58 -5.49
CA SER A 94 2.07 -1.28 -4.43
C SER A 94 1.45 -0.92 -3.08
N ASP A 95 0.23 -0.37 -3.06
CA ASP A 95 -0.51 -0.04 -1.82
C ASP A 95 -0.82 -1.30 -1.00
N ASN A 96 -0.95 -2.44 -1.68
CA ASN A 96 -1.42 -3.70 -1.14
C ASN A 96 -0.27 -4.61 -0.66
N ILE A 97 0.94 -4.42 -1.19
CA ILE A 97 2.10 -5.29 -0.93
C ILE A 97 2.44 -5.37 0.57
N PRO A 98 2.52 -4.26 1.34
CA PRO A 98 2.86 -4.35 2.76
C PRO A 98 1.85 -5.16 3.57
N THR A 99 0.57 -5.10 3.21
CA THR A 99 -0.51 -5.81 3.90
C THR A 99 -0.56 -7.29 3.52
N PHE A 100 -0.58 -7.62 2.23
CA PHE A 100 -0.80 -9.00 1.79
C PHE A 100 0.48 -9.81 1.62
N ALA A 101 1.59 -9.16 1.24
CA ALA A 101 2.87 -9.83 1.04
C ALA A 101 3.87 -9.62 2.19
N GLN A 102 3.58 -8.71 3.13
CA GLN A 102 4.48 -8.36 4.23
C GLN A 102 5.89 -7.98 3.74
N ARG A 103 5.98 -7.27 2.61
CA ARG A 103 7.23 -6.72 2.05
C ARG A 103 7.12 -5.21 1.91
N SER A 104 8.26 -4.55 1.90
CA SER A 104 8.31 -3.09 1.82
C SER A 104 8.24 -2.61 0.38
N THR A 105 7.56 -1.49 0.16
CA THR A 105 7.58 -0.76 -1.11
C THR A 105 8.34 0.55 -0.92
N LEU A 106 9.08 0.98 -1.94
CA LEU A 106 9.81 2.26 -1.88
C LEU A 106 8.83 3.44 -1.80
N VAL A 107 7.77 3.36 -2.62
CA VAL A 107 6.66 4.30 -2.70
C VAL A 107 5.37 3.52 -2.96
N ALA A 108 4.26 4.07 -2.50
CA ALA A 108 2.91 3.61 -2.79
C ALA A 108 2.00 4.85 -2.86
N GLN A 109 0.95 4.81 -3.68
CA GLN A 109 0.04 5.94 -3.87
C GLN A 109 -0.64 6.33 -2.55
N GLU A 110 -1.09 5.34 -1.77
CA GLU A 110 -1.76 5.57 -0.49
C GLU A 110 -0.83 6.24 0.54
N TYR A 111 0.48 6.12 0.37
CA TYR A 111 1.50 6.71 1.25
C TYR A 111 1.90 8.13 0.84
N SER A 112 1.31 8.67 -0.24
CA SER A 112 1.58 10.01 -0.74
C SER A 112 0.91 11.14 0.07
N LEU A 113 0.06 10.80 1.05
CA LEU A 113 -0.67 11.79 1.84
C LEU A 113 0.29 12.59 2.77
N PRO A 114 0.36 13.94 2.64
CA PRO A 114 1.36 14.77 3.30
C PRO A 114 1.00 15.10 4.75
N TYR A 115 0.91 14.10 5.63
CA TYR A 115 0.61 14.33 7.05
C TYR A 115 1.80 14.95 7.82
N HIS A 116 3.02 14.77 7.32
CA HIS A 116 4.26 15.31 7.88
C HIS A 116 5.18 15.80 6.76
N THR A 117 5.66 17.04 6.85
CA THR A 117 6.38 17.72 5.76
C THR A 117 7.71 17.06 5.43
N GLU A 118 8.51 16.68 6.43
CA GLU A 118 9.81 16.04 6.21
C GLU A 118 9.67 14.64 5.62
N TYR A 119 8.64 13.91 6.06
CA TYR A 119 8.32 12.60 5.51
C TYR A 119 7.91 12.75 4.05
N TYR A 120 7.01 13.70 3.77
CA TYR A 120 6.53 13.95 2.42
C TYR A 120 7.65 14.43 1.49
N ALA A 121 8.61 15.23 1.97
CA ALA A 121 9.77 15.63 1.16
C ALA A 121 10.61 14.41 0.73
N GLN A 122 10.88 13.48 1.65
CA GLN A 122 11.60 12.24 1.32
C GLN A 122 10.79 11.35 0.38
N PHE A 123 9.49 11.19 0.63
CA PHE A 123 8.59 10.44 -0.23
C PHE A 123 8.55 11.03 -1.65
N SER A 124 8.40 12.35 -1.76
CA SER A 124 8.34 13.09 -3.02
C SER A 124 9.61 12.89 -3.84
N GLN A 125 10.79 12.94 -3.20
CA GLN A 125 12.05 12.67 -3.89
C GLN A 125 12.12 11.23 -4.41
N ARG A 126 11.76 10.23 -3.58
CA ARG A 126 11.74 8.82 -3.99
C ARG A 126 10.79 8.57 -5.15
N ALA A 127 9.62 9.19 -5.13
CA ALA A 127 8.63 9.07 -6.19
C ALA A 127 9.11 9.69 -7.49
N LYS A 128 9.70 10.90 -7.45
CA LYS A 128 10.31 11.54 -8.64
C LYS A 128 11.43 10.69 -9.22
N ASP A 129 12.34 10.21 -8.38
CA ASP A 129 13.45 9.35 -8.79
C ASP A 129 12.94 8.06 -9.43
N LEU A 130 11.90 7.43 -8.85
CA LEU A 130 11.30 6.22 -9.41
C LEU A 130 10.66 6.47 -10.78
N ILE A 131 9.90 7.56 -10.90
CA ILE A 131 9.25 7.94 -12.16
C ILE A 131 10.31 8.20 -13.23
N GLN A 132 11.35 8.98 -12.92
CA GLN A 132 12.43 9.25 -13.86
C GLN A 132 13.15 7.95 -14.28
N ALA A 133 13.51 7.10 -13.32
CA ALA A 133 14.19 5.85 -13.61
C ALA A 133 13.31 4.85 -14.39
N GLN A 134 11.99 4.86 -14.23
CA GLN A 134 11.11 3.99 -15.01
C GLN A 134 11.00 4.42 -16.48
N TYR A 135 11.06 5.73 -16.77
CA TYR A 135 10.78 6.28 -18.10
C TYR A 135 12.02 6.79 -18.86
N THR A 136 13.19 6.74 -18.26
CA THR A 136 14.45 7.10 -18.93
C THR A 136 14.87 6.06 -19.98
N SER A 137 15.45 6.53 -21.09
CA SER A 137 16.12 5.67 -22.08
C SER A 137 17.57 5.35 -21.69
N ASN A 138 18.11 5.98 -20.64
CA ASN A 138 19.47 5.80 -20.17
C ASN A 138 19.56 4.61 -19.18
N PRO A 139 20.24 3.49 -19.55
CA PRO A 139 20.40 2.35 -18.64
C PRO A 139 21.12 2.68 -17.33
N GLU A 140 22.03 3.66 -17.36
CA GLU A 140 22.81 4.05 -16.19
C GLU A 140 21.93 4.68 -15.11
N GLU A 141 20.92 5.46 -15.50
CA GLU A 141 19.95 6.05 -14.57
C GLU A 141 19.12 4.98 -13.84
N VAL A 142 18.72 3.93 -14.55
CA VAL A 142 18.02 2.77 -13.96
C VAL A 142 18.93 2.05 -12.96
N ASN A 143 20.17 1.78 -13.34
CA ASN A 143 21.14 1.10 -12.48
C ASN A 143 21.47 1.93 -11.22
N ASN A 144 21.70 3.23 -11.38
CA ASN A 144 21.96 4.15 -10.30
C ASN A 144 20.78 4.23 -9.33
N PHE A 145 19.54 4.24 -9.85
CA PHE A 145 18.34 4.19 -9.00
C PHE A 145 18.27 2.90 -8.18
N ILE A 146 18.48 1.74 -8.81
CA ILE A 146 18.47 0.43 -8.14
C ILE A 146 19.49 0.41 -7.01
N GLN A 147 20.72 0.88 -7.27
CA GLN A 147 21.80 0.90 -6.28
C GLN A 147 21.54 1.91 -5.15
N LYS A 148 21.07 3.12 -5.49
CA LYS A 148 20.78 4.20 -4.53
C LYS A 148 19.77 3.76 -3.47
N TYR A 149 18.75 3.02 -3.88
CA TYR A 149 17.65 2.62 -3.00
C TYR A 149 17.71 1.17 -2.52
N GLY A 150 18.58 0.34 -3.09
CA GLY A 150 18.66 -1.09 -2.75
C GLY A 150 17.40 -1.84 -3.16
N ILE A 151 16.93 -1.63 -4.38
CA ILE A 151 15.70 -2.26 -4.90
C ILE A 151 16.00 -3.71 -5.27
N ASP A 152 15.16 -4.65 -4.81
CA ASP A 152 15.27 -6.08 -5.14
C ASP A 152 14.36 -6.48 -6.30
N PHE A 153 13.16 -5.89 -6.36
CA PHE A 153 12.20 -6.14 -7.44
C PHE A 153 11.60 -4.86 -7.98
N TRP A 154 11.34 -4.85 -9.29
CA TRP A 154 10.56 -3.84 -9.96
C TRP A 154 9.22 -4.43 -10.40
N LEU A 155 8.12 -3.87 -9.90
CA LEU A 155 6.77 -4.26 -10.29
C LEU A 155 6.20 -3.23 -11.26
N LEU A 156 5.77 -3.68 -12.44
CA LEU A 156 5.22 -2.83 -13.49
C LEU A 156 3.78 -3.25 -13.80
N ASP A 157 2.92 -2.27 -14.09
CA ASP A 157 1.68 -2.56 -14.82
C ASP A 157 2.04 -2.84 -16.29
N LEU A 158 1.38 -3.80 -16.94
CA LEU A 158 1.64 -4.17 -18.35
C LEU A 158 1.43 -2.99 -19.32
N THR A 159 0.63 -2.00 -18.92
CA THR A 159 0.37 -0.77 -19.70
C THR A 159 1.26 0.40 -19.29
N ALA A 160 2.29 0.18 -18.46
CA ALA A 160 3.11 1.25 -17.88
C ALA A 160 3.74 2.20 -18.91
N TYR A 161 4.04 1.72 -20.11
CA TYR A 161 4.68 2.51 -21.18
C TYR A 161 3.68 3.08 -22.21
N ASN A 162 2.37 2.98 -21.94
CA ASN A 162 1.37 3.67 -22.74
C ASN A 162 1.26 5.14 -22.31
N PRO A 163 1.30 6.13 -23.22
CA PRO A 163 1.14 7.55 -22.85
C PRO A 163 -0.15 7.82 -22.04
N ARG A 164 -1.24 7.11 -22.34
CA ARG A 164 -2.51 7.22 -21.60
C ARG A 164 -2.38 6.78 -20.15
N TYR A 165 -1.58 5.74 -19.89
CA TYR A 165 -1.31 5.29 -18.53
C TYR A 165 -0.63 6.40 -17.71
N VAL A 166 0.36 7.07 -18.30
CA VAL A 166 1.08 8.18 -17.66
C VAL A 166 0.14 9.35 -17.36
N ALA A 167 -0.72 9.70 -18.32
CA ALA A 167 -1.71 10.76 -18.18
C ALA A 167 -2.74 10.50 -17.08
N ASP A 168 -3.13 9.24 -16.87
CA ASP A 168 -4.18 8.87 -15.91
C ASP A 168 -3.64 8.49 -14.53
N LYS A 169 -2.34 8.16 -14.40
CA LYS A 169 -1.77 7.67 -13.15
C LYS A 169 -1.63 8.77 -12.10
N GLU A 170 -2.39 8.64 -11.02
CA GLU A 170 -2.44 9.62 -9.92
C GLU A 170 -1.06 9.96 -9.35
N LEU A 171 -0.22 8.95 -9.08
CA LEU A 171 1.13 9.17 -8.53
C LEU A 171 1.99 10.04 -9.45
N ILE A 172 1.91 9.85 -10.77
CA ILE A 172 2.71 10.60 -11.73
C ILE A 172 2.18 12.03 -11.84
N ARG A 173 0.86 12.21 -11.88
CA ARG A 173 0.20 13.52 -12.00
C ARG A 173 0.48 14.48 -10.83
N GLN A 174 0.95 13.97 -9.70
CA GLN A 174 1.38 14.80 -8.58
C GLN A 174 2.70 15.56 -8.86
N TYR A 175 3.40 15.22 -9.94
CA TYR A 175 4.70 15.79 -10.29
C TYR A 175 4.71 16.34 -11.71
N ASP A 176 5.51 17.38 -11.93
CA ASP A 176 5.70 18.06 -13.23
C ASP A 176 6.59 17.23 -14.19
N LEU A 177 6.34 15.92 -14.28
CA LEU A 177 7.06 14.97 -15.14
C LEU A 177 6.16 14.35 -16.21
N ALA A 178 4.83 14.34 -15.99
CA ALA A 178 3.88 13.64 -16.84
C ALA A 178 3.96 14.07 -18.31
N GLU A 179 3.94 15.38 -18.58
CA GLU A 179 3.92 15.92 -19.95
C GLU A 179 5.18 15.55 -20.74
N ILE A 180 6.34 15.64 -20.11
CA ILE A 180 7.63 15.29 -20.74
C ILE A 180 7.67 13.80 -21.07
N ILE A 181 7.25 12.95 -20.15
CA ILE A 181 7.22 11.49 -20.34
C ILE A 181 6.23 11.12 -21.46
N ILE A 182 5.03 11.70 -21.45
CA ILE A 182 4.01 11.49 -22.49
C ILE A 182 4.60 11.85 -23.85
N TYR A 183 5.19 13.04 -23.97
CA TYR A 183 5.81 13.50 -25.22
C TYR A 183 6.90 12.52 -25.69
N GLN A 184 7.78 12.08 -24.79
CA GLN A 184 8.86 11.14 -25.12
C GLN A 184 8.33 9.80 -25.63
N LEU A 185 7.32 9.24 -24.96
CA LEU A 185 6.68 7.98 -25.37
C LEU A 185 5.96 8.13 -26.73
N GLU A 186 5.30 9.28 -26.97
CA GLU A 186 4.67 9.58 -28.27
C GLU A 186 5.69 9.74 -29.40
N GLN A 187 6.92 10.18 -29.10
CA GLN A 187 8.04 10.19 -30.05
C GLN A 187 8.71 8.81 -30.23
N ASN A 188 8.10 7.73 -29.74
CA ASN A 188 8.63 6.36 -29.77
C ASN A 188 9.99 6.21 -29.06
N MET A 189 10.28 7.06 -28.06
CA MET A 189 11.40 6.80 -27.17
C MET A 189 11.15 5.48 -26.42
N ILE A 190 12.13 4.59 -26.43
CA ILE A 190 12.07 3.29 -25.75
C ILE A 190 12.77 3.42 -24.39
N PRO A 191 12.04 3.32 -23.26
CA PRO A 191 12.66 3.33 -21.95
C PRO A 191 13.57 2.13 -21.74
N ALA A 192 14.71 2.34 -21.09
CA ALA A 192 15.71 1.31 -20.85
C ALA A 192 15.12 0.14 -20.07
N LEU A 193 14.26 0.39 -19.07
CA LEU A 193 13.64 -0.68 -18.30
C LEU A 193 12.70 -1.56 -19.15
N SER A 194 12.05 -1.00 -20.17
CA SER A 194 11.08 -1.75 -20.98
C SER A 194 11.69 -2.92 -21.77
N VAL A 195 12.95 -2.79 -22.20
CA VAL A 195 13.63 -3.83 -22.99
C VAL A 195 14.00 -5.05 -22.15
N THR A 196 13.98 -4.90 -20.82
CA THR A 196 14.32 -5.99 -19.89
C THR A 196 13.13 -6.88 -19.54
N ILE A 197 11.90 -6.45 -19.84
CA ILE A 197 10.68 -7.16 -19.41
C ILE A 197 10.67 -8.60 -19.91
N GLU A 198 10.96 -8.81 -21.20
CA GLU A 198 10.89 -10.14 -21.81
C GLU A 198 11.84 -11.15 -21.14
N ASN A 199 13.06 -10.72 -20.81
CA ASN A 199 14.10 -11.59 -20.26
C ASN A 199 14.07 -11.69 -18.72
N CYS A 200 13.54 -10.68 -18.03
CA CYS A 200 13.62 -10.58 -16.57
C CYS A 200 12.30 -10.86 -15.84
N THR A 201 11.24 -11.25 -16.54
CA THR A 201 9.98 -11.59 -15.89
C THR A 201 10.10 -12.89 -15.09
N VAL A 202 9.87 -12.81 -13.77
CA VAL A 202 9.75 -13.99 -12.88
C VAL A 202 8.31 -14.32 -12.53
N LEU A 203 7.44 -13.30 -12.59
CA LEU A 203 6.01 -13.45 -12.36
C LEU A 203 5.26 -12.50 -13.28
N THR A 204 4.19 -13.00 -13.89
CA THR A 204 3.31 -12.22 -14.77
C THR A 204 1.87 -12.57 -14.46
N SER A 205 0.99 -11.57 -14.52
CA SER A 205 -0.45 -11.75 -14.41
C SER A 205 -1.17 -11.01 -15.54
N LYS A 206 -2.50 -10.90 -15.48
CA LYS A 206 -3.27 -10.13 -16.46
C LYS A 206 -2.96 -8.64 -16.47
N ARG A 207 -2.36 -8.09 -15.40
CA ARG A 207 -2.20 -6.64 -15.24
C ARG A 207 -0.78 -6.21 -14.92
N ILE A 208 0.04 -7.09 -14.37
CA ILE A 208 1.36 -6.76 -13.84
C ILE A 208 2.44 -7.73 -14.28
N VAL A 209 3.69 -7.27 -14.19
CA VAL A 209 4.90 -8.10 -14.28
C VAL A 209 5.86 -7.72 -13.16
N LEU A 210 6.51 -8.73 -12.59
CA LEU A 210 7.53 -8.59 -11.56
C LEU A 210 8.90 -8.96 -12.14
N LEU A 211 9.87 -8.06 -11.97
CA LEU A 211 11.22 -8.18 -12.50
C LEU A 211 12.25 -8.14 -11.35
N PRO A 212 13.16 -9.12 -11.19
CA PRO A 212 14.28 -9.01 -10.26
C PRO A 212 15.28 -7.97 -10.77
N THR A 213 15.74 -7.08 -9.90
CA THR A 213 16.69 -6.03 -10.28
C THR A 213 18.06 -6.58 -10.65
N SER A 214 18.47 -7.71 -10.08
CA SER A 214 19.69 -8.44 -10.47
C SER A 214 19.67 -8.85 -11.94
N CYS A 215 18.51 -9.27 -12.47
CA CYS A 215 18.34 -9.54 -13.89
C CYS A 215 18.37 -8.25 -14.71
N ILE A 216 17.63 -7.21 -14.28
CA ILE A 216 17.59 -5.91 -14.97
C ILE A 216 19.00 -5.36 -15.16
N GLN A 217 19.81 -5.32 -14.10
CA GLN A 217 21.19 -4.83 -14.16
C GLN A 217 22.04 -5.64 -15.14
N ASN A 218 21.92 -6.97 -15.11
CA ASN A 218 22.64 -7.86 -16.03
C ASN A 218 22.25 -7.65 -17.49
N GLU A 219 20.97 -7.49 -17.79
CA GLU A 219 20.49 -7.21 -19.15
C GLU A 219 20.95 -5.83 -19.62
N LEU A 220 20.79 -4.80 -18.80
CA LEU A 220 21.20 -3.43 -19.14
C LEU A 220 22.71 -3.31 -19.40
N MET A 221 23.56 -4.04 -18.66
CA MET A 221 25.00 -4.08 -18.91
C MET A 221 25.34 -4.64 -20.30
N LYS A 222 24.61 -5.65 -20.80
CA LYS A 222 24.83 -6.20 -22.15
C LYS A 222 24.58 -5.15 -23.22
N PHE A 223 23.55 -4.33 -23.06
CA PHE A 223 23.25 -3.26 -24.03
C PHE A 223 24.31 -2.17 -24.07
N THR A 224 24.91 -1.82 -22.93
CA THR A 224 26.01 -0.83 -22.88
C THR A 224 27.32 -1.31 -23.51
N GLN A 225 27.54 -2.63 -23.59
CA GLN A 225 28.75 -3.21 -24.20
C GLN A 225 28.65 -3.38 -25.73
N ILE A 226 27.45 -3.31 -26.30
CA ILE A 226 27.21 -3.48 -27.74
C ILE A 226 27.20 -2.11 -28.46
N SER A 227 27.03 -1.01 -27.72
CA SER A 227 26.92 0.35 -28.26
C SER A 227 28.18 1.22 -28.11
N GLY A 228 29.26 0.68 -27.52
CA GLY A 228 30.59 1.31 -27.44
C GLY A 228 31.59 0.64 -28.36
#